data_AF-A0AAW4L808-F1
#
_entry.id   AF-A0AAW4L808-F1
#
_cell.length_a   1.000
_cell.length_b   1.000
_cell.length_c   1.000
_cell.angle_alpha   90.00
_cell.angle_beta   90.00
_cell.angle_gamma   90.00
#
_symmetry.space_group_name_H-M   'P 1'
#
loop_
_entity.id
_entity.type
_entity.pdbx_description
1 polymer ?
#
loop_
_entity_poly.entity_id
_entity_poly.type
_entity_poly.pdbx_seq_one_letter_code
_entity_poly.pdbx_strand_id
1 'polypeptide(L)'
;MGYRNLQQCVADLEKTGRLIRIDSEVDSYLEAGVIQRRVYEAQGPALLFTNVTGSRFPLLGNLFGTLDRARWIFRDSLKTIEALVALKINPAEALKNPASLIKAVPGALHLLPCAVGNGAVLANRTTIDQLPKVVSWPNDGGPFVTLPQVYSESPKRPGIRSSNLGMYRVQLSGNNYQLNKEVGLHYQIHRGLGVHHAEALELGKPLKVNIFVGGAPSMTVAAVMPLPEGMPELAFAGLLGGHRLPLACRAGELPIPAEADFCISGTLDLEKTLPEGPFGDHLGYYSLAHDFPVLKVEQVWHRDGAIWPFTTVGRPPQEDTTFGAFIHELTGELIPTVLPGVKGVHAVDAAGVHPLLLAIGSERYVPYAAEREPQELLTIANAILGQGQLSLAKYLFIASHEDNPPDIHHIGEFLGFMLERVDWRRDLHFQTRTTIDTLDYSGEGLNMGSKVVIAAAGAKRRELQRELPTELTLADGFSEPRLCLPGIMAVQGPACSEYRPGEDPELLRFCESFGRNQGLAGLQLVLVVDDSDFVCRTLNNMLWVTFTRSNPATDIYGVGAFTRCKHWGCTGPLIIDARSKPHHAPPLIGDPEVEKRVDALATKNGPLYGII
;
A
#
# COMPACT_ATOMS: atom_id res chain seq x y z
N MET A 1 -0.68 -26.62 -14.16
CA MET A 1 -1.92 -25.88 -14.48
C MET A 1 -2.26 -25.12 -13.22
N GLY A 2 -2.48 -23.81 -13.28
CA GLY A 2 -2.64 -22.99 -12.09
C GLY A 2 -3.85 -23.40 -11.24
N TYR A 3 -3.87 -22.93 -10.00
CA TYR A 3 -4.89 -23.34 -9.02
C TYR A 3 -6.26 -22.77 -9.35
N ARG A 4 -7.30 -23.59 -9.19
CA ARG A 4 -8.70 -23.17 -9.37
C ARG A 4 -9.32 -22.63 -8.08
N ASN A 5 -8.82 -23.07 -6.93
CA ASN A 5 -9.32 -22.71 -5.60
C ASN A 5 -8.20 -22.81 -4.55
N LEU A 6 -8.47 -22.33 -3.32
CA LEU A 6 -7.50 -22.36 -2.23
C LEU A 6 -7.15 -23.78 -1.78
N GLN A 7 -8.09 -24.73 -1.78
CA GLN A 7 -7.81 -26.12 -1.40
C GLN A 7 -6.67 -26.73 -2.24
N GLN A 8 -6.69 -26.50 -3.56
CA GLN A 8 -5.61 -26.96 -4.44
C GLN A 8 -4.28 -26.27 -4.14
N CYS A 9 -4.31 -24.97 -3.87
CA CYS A 9 -3.11 -24.20 -3.52
C CYS A 9 -2.51 -24.68 -2.19
N VAL A 10 -3.34 -24.78 -1.15
CA VAL A 10 -2.95 -25.25 0.19
C VAL A 10 -2.34 -26.64 0.13
N ALA A 11 -2.98 -27.57 -0.59
CA ALA A 11 -2.46 -28.94 -0.73
C ALA A 11 -1.08 -28.98 -1.41
N ASP A 12 -0.83 -28.14 -2.43
CA ASP A 12 0.49 -28.06 -3.09
C ASP A 12 1.54 -27.41 -2.19
N LEU A 13 1.19 -26.33 -1.49
CA LEU A 13 2.11 -25.65 -0.58
C LEU A 13 2.48 -26.54 0.63
N GLU A 14 1.52 -27.30 1.18
CA GLU A 14 1.75 -28.25 2.26
C GLU A 14 2.68 -29.39 1.78
N LYS A 15 2.39 -29.97 0.61
CA LYS A 15 3.21 -31.03 -0.01
C LYS A 15 4.65 -30.58 -0.29
N THR A 16 4.86 -29.29 -0.55
CA THR A 16 6.17 -28.73 -0.89
C THR A 16 6.88 -28.04 0.29
N GLY A 17 6.33 -28.14 1.50
CA GLY A 17 6.93 -27.55 2.71
C GLY A 17 6.90 -26.03 2.75
N ARG A 18 6.04 -25.40 1.94
CA ARG A 18 5.84 -23.93 1.89
C ARG A 18 4.66 -23.46 2.73
N LEU A 19 3.92 -24.39 3.33
CA LEU A 19 2.83 -24.16 4.25
C LEU A 19 2.99 -25.09 5.45
N ILE A 20 2.69 -24.57 6.64
CA ILE A 20 2.52 -25.38 7.85
C ILE A 20 1.06 -25.37 8.31
N ARG A 21 0.65 -26.49 8.88
CA ARG A 21 -0.67 -26.66 9.50
C ARG A 21 -0.54 -26.47 11.01
N ILE A 22 -1.43 -25.66 11.57
CA ILE A 22 -1.52 -25.38 13.00
C ILE A 22 -2.85 -25.94 13.49
N ASP A 23 -2.78 -27.09 14.17
CA ASP A 23 -3.95 -27.80 14.73
C ASP A 23 -4.24 -27.42 16.19
N SER A 24 -3.33 -26.72 16.86
CA SER A 24 -3.61 -26.10 18.15
C SER A 24 -4.70 -25.04 18.00
N GLU A 25 -5.52 -24.88 19.04
CA GLU A 25 -6.53 -23.83 19.08
C GLU A 25 -5.85 -22.45 18.95
N VAL A 26 -6.37 -21.61 18.06
CA VAL A 26 -5.92 -20.23 17.84
C VAL A 26 -7.14 -19.31 17.81
N ASP A 27 -7.06 -18.22 18.56
CA ASP A 27 -8.09 -17.18 18.54
C ASP A 27 -7.96 -16.28 17.29
N SER A 28 -9.08 -16.06 16.59
CA SER A 28 -9.11 -15.08 15.49
C SER A 28 -9.08 -13.64 16.00
N TYR A 29 -9.32 -13.43 17.30
CA TYR A 29 -9.11 -12.15 17.98
C TYR A 29 -7.64 -12.00 18.39
N LEU A 30 -6.93 -11.13 17.67
CA LEU A 30 -5.53 -10.72 17.82
C LEU A 30 -4.49 -11.83 17.58
N GLU A 31 -4.66 -13.02 18.14
CA GLU A 31 -3.65 -14.07 18.15
C GLU A 31 -3.25 -14.52 16.75
N ALA A 32 -4.20 -14.86 15.88
CA ALA A 32 -3.92 -15.21 14.49
C ALA A 32 -3.16 -14.10 13.72
N GLY A 33 -3.49 -12.83 14.01
CA GLY A 33 -2.82 -11.67 13.41
C GLY A 33 -1.40 -11.46 13.93
N VAL A 34 -1.15 -11.64 15.23
CA VAL A 34 0.20 -11.60 15.81
C VAL A 34 1.08 -12.71 15.23
N ILE A 35 0.55 -13.94 15.15
CA ILE A 35 1.26 -15.06 14.55
C ILE A 35 1.63 -14.74 13.10
N GLN A 36 0.67 -14.28 12.29
CA GLN A 36 0.92 -13.96 10.88
C GLN A 36 2.00 -12.89 10.72
N ARG A 37 1.94 -11.79 11.49
CA ARG A 37 2.94 -10.70 11.43
C ARG A 37 4.34 -11.19 11.76
N ARG A 38 4.52 -11.95 12.84
CA ARG A 38 5.84 -12.48 13.24
C ARG A 38 6.39 -13.48 12.22
N VAL A 39 5.53 -14.35 11.69
CA VAL A 39 5.94 -15.31 10.63
C VAL A 39 6.31 -14.57 9.34
N TYR A 40 5.62 -13.47 9.00
CA TYR A 40 5.99 -12.62 7.87
C TYR A 40 7.37 -11.96 8.08
N GLU A 41 7.60 -11.37 9.25
CA GLU A 41 8.89 -10.77 9.63
C GLU A 41 10.03 -11.79 9.54
N ALA A 42 9.79 -13.03 9.95
CA ALA A 42 10.73 -14.13 9.84
C ALA A 42 10.83 -14.77 8.43
N GLN A 43 10.13 -14.22 7.43
CA GLN A 43 10.05 -14.75 6.05
C GLN A 43 9.60 -16.23 5.99
N GLY A 44 8.71 -16.59 6.90
CA GLY A 44 8.24 -17.96 7.11
C GLY A 44 7.20 -18.45 6.08
N PRO A 45 6.71 -19.69 6.27
CA PRO A 45 5.75 -20.34 5.38
C PRO A 45 4.34 -19.71 5.46
N ALA A 46 3.45 -20.13 4.55
CA ALA A 46 2.02 -19.90 4.72
C ALA A 46 1.48 -20.70 5.92
N LEU A 47 0.39 -20.25 6.53
CA LEU A 47 -0.16 -20.82 7.75
C LEU A 47 -1.61 -21.26 7.55
N LEU A 48 -1.91 -22.53 7.77
CA LEU A 48 -3.28 -23.03 7.82
C LEU A 48 -3.67 -23.34 9.26
N PHE A 49 -4.52 -22.50 9.85
CA PHE A 49 -5.09 -22.72 11.17
C PHE A 49 -6.38 -23.55 11.01
N THR A 50 -6.37 -24.78 11.51
CA THR A 50 -7.49 -25.73 11.33
C THR A 50 -8.47 -25.70 12.50
N ASN A 51 -8.03 -25.22 13.67
CA ASN A 51 -8.83 -25.10 14.88
C ASN A 51 -8.90 -23.62 15.34
N VAL A 52 -9.92 -22.91 14.88
CA VAL A 52 -10.09 -21.47 15.13
C VAL A 52 -11.23 -21.25 16.11
N THR A 53 -10.95 -20.56 17.22
CA THR A 53 -11.93 -20.33 18.29
C THR A 53 -13.20 -19.68 17.74
N GLY A 54 -14.35 -20.30 17.99
CA GLY A 54 -15.66 -19.75 17.59
C GLY A 54 -15.94 -19.75 16.08
N SER A 55 -15.11 -20.41 15.26
CA SER A 55 -15.37 -20.58 13.83
C SER A 55 -15.32 -22.05 13.42
N ARG A 56 -16.17 -22.43 12.46
CA ARG A 56 -16.13 -23.77 11.82
C ARG A 56 -15.22 -23.82 10.59
N PHE A 57 -14.69 -22.68 10.17
CA PHE A 57 -13.90 -22.56 8.96
C PHE A 57 -12.41 -22.38 9.32
N PRO A 58 -11.49 -23.05 8.62
CA PRO A 58 -10.07 -22.82 8.82
C PRO A 58 -9.66 -21.44 8.29
N LEU A 59 -8.63 -20.86 8.93
CA LEU A 59 -8.00 -19.62 8.49
C LEU A 59 -6.71 -19.92 7.70
N LEU A 60 -6.49 -19.18 6.62
CA LEU A 60 -5.25 -19.22 5.85
C LEU A 60 -4.56 -17.86 5.91
N GLY A 61 -3.46 -17.79 6.64
CA GLY A 61 -2.63 -16.59 6.78
C GLY A 61 -1.34 -16.67 5.99
N ASN A 62 -0.73 -15.51 5.74
CA ASN A 62 0.61 -15.40 5.15
C ASN A 62 0.75 -16.08 3.77
N LEU A 63 -0.32 -16.21 2.99
CA LEU A 63 -0.32 -16.94 1.72
C LEU A 63 0.70 -16.35 0.74
N PHE A 64 0.76 -15.03 0.65
CA PHE A 64 1.66 -14.24 -0.19
C PHE A 64 2.82 -13.63 0.59
N GLY A 65 3.11 -14.10 1.80
CA GLY A 65 4.13 -13.50 2.67
C GLY A 65 5.59 -13.58 2.24
N THR A 66 5.91 -14.15 1.07
CA THR A 66 7.24 -14.06 0.45
C THR A 66 7.12 -13.98 -1.07
N LEU A 67 8.00 -13.21 -1.71
CA LEU A 67 7.98 -13.06 -3.17
C LEU A 67 8.23 -14.41 -3.87
N ASP A 68 9.10 -15.25 -3.31
CA ASP A 68 9.36 -16.59 -3.84
C ASP A 68 8.13 -17.50 -3.76
N ARG A 69 7.30 -17.37 -2.72
CA ARG A 69 6.03 -18.10 -2.63
C ARG A 69 5.01 -17.54 -3.62
N ALA A 70 4.93 -16.23 -3.82
CA ALA A 70 4.09 -15.64 -4.87
C ALA A 70 4.48 -16.16 -6.26
N ARG A 71 5.78 -16.14 -6.60
CA ARG A 71 6.31 -16.72 -7.83
C ARG A 71 5.98 -18.21 -7.96
N TRP A 72 6.10 -18.97 -6.87
CA TRP A 72 5.70 -20.38 -6.85
C TRP A 72 4.21 -20.54 -7.17
N ILE A 73 3.34 -19.77 -6.54
CA ILE A 73 1.89 -19.84 -6.73
C ILE A 73 1.50 -19.61 -8.19
N PHE A 74 2.17 -18.68 -8.87
CA PHE A 74 1.88 -18.29 -10.26
C PHE A 74 2.85 -18.84 -11.31
N ARG A 75 3.71 -19.80 -10.94
CA ARG A 75 4.79 -20.36 -11.79
C ARG A 75 4.35 -20.83 -13.18
N ASP A 76 3.10 -21.25 -13.32
CA ASP A 76 2.53 -21.77 -14.56
C ASP A 76 2.11 -20.66 -15.55
N SER A 77 1.93 -19.42 -15.09
CA SER A 77 1.42 -18.30 -15.89
C SER A 77 2.42 -17.17 -16.10
N LEU A 78 3.44 -17.03 -15.24
CA LEU A 78 4.43 -15.94 -15.33
C LEU A 78 5.06 -15.80 -16.72
N LYS A 79 5.58 -16.89 -17.29
CA LYS A 79 6.19 -16.88 -18.64
C LYS A 79 5.22 -16.44 -19.74
N THR A 80 3.94 -16.76 -19.59
CA THR A 80 2.90 -16.35 -20.53
C THR A 80 2.63 -14.85 -20.40
N ILE A 81 2.59 -14.32 -19.18
CA ILE A 81 2.41 -12.90 -18.91
C ILE A 81 3.60 -12.10 -19.45
N GLU A 82 4.83 -12.50 -19.13
CA GLU A 82 6.06 -11.89 -19.66
C GLU A 82 6.03 -11.81 -21.20
N ALA A 83 5.66 -12.91 -21.87
CA ALA A 83 5.56 -12.93 -23.33
C ALA A 83 4.48 -11.98 -23.88
N LEU A 84 3.34 -11.84 -23.20
CA LEU A 84 2.27 -10.92 -23.60
C LEU A 84 2.64 -9.46 -23.35
N VAL A 85 3.34 -9.17 -22.25
CA VAL A 85 3.87 -7.83 -21.94
C VAL A 85 4.91 -7.44 -22.98
N ALA A 86 5.88 -8.31 -23.27
CA ALA A 86 6.89 -8.08 -24.30
C ALA A 86 6.27 -7.83 -25.69
N LEU A 87 5.23 -8.60 -26.05
CA LEU A 87 4.48 -8.39 -27.30
C LEU A 87 3.79 -7.02 -27.35
N LYS A 88 3.24 -6.54 -26.22
CA LYS A 88 2.58 -5.23 -26.14
C LYS A 88 3.60 -4.08 -26.25
N ILE A 89 4.78 -4.23 -25.65
CA ILE A 89 5.82 -3.20 -25.65
C ILE A 89 6.54 -3.12 -26.99
N ASN A 90 6.96 -4.26 -27.54
CA ASN A 90 7.70 -4.32 -28.80
C ASN A 90 7.14 -5.40 -29.75
N PRO A 91 6.03 -5.09 -30.45
CA PRO A 91 5.38 -6.05 -31.33
C PRO A 91 6.31 -6.58 -32.43
N ALA A 92 7.17 -5.71 -32.96
CA ALA A 92 8.09 -6.02 -34.05
C ALA A 92 9.20 -7.00 -33.65
N GLU A 93 9.70 -6.94 -32.41
CA GLU A 93 10.66 -7.93 -31.91
C GLU A 93 10.01 -9.24 -31.50
N ALA A 94 8.82 -9.20 -30.90
CA ALA A 94 8.08 -10.41 -30.57
C ALA A 94 7.74 -11.24 -31.82
N LEU A 95 7.41 -10.58 -32.94
CA LEU A 95 7.21 -11.21 -34.25
C LEU A 95 8.46 -11.94 -34.79
N LYS A 96 9.67 -11.59 -34.35
CA LYS A 96 10.92 -12.29 -34.71
C LYS A 96 11.11 -13.59 -33.93
N ASN A 97 10.35 -13.84 -32.87
CA ASN A 97 10.36 -15.08 -32.09
C ASN A 97 9.01 -15.82 -32.18
N PRO A 98 8.68 -16.46 -33.32
CA PRO A 98 7.38 -17.09 -33.55
C PRO A 98 7.08 -18.24 -32.56
N ALA A 99 8.09 -18.86 -31.95
CA ALA A 99 7.91 -19.94 -30.98
C ALA A 99 7.30 -19.47 -29.64
N SER A 100 7.61 -18.25 -29.18
CA SER A 100 7.00 -17.68 -27.97
C SER A 100 5.55 -17.26 -28.21
N LEU A 101 5.25 -16.74 -29.40
CA LEU A 101 3.89 -16.36 -29.83
C LEU A 101 2.93 -17.56 -29.88
N ILE A 102 3.36 -18.69 -30.43
CA ILE A 102 2.53 -19.92 -30.51
C ILE A 102 2.15 -20.43 -29.11
N LYS A 103 3.03 -20.26 -28.11
CA LYS A 103 2.75 -20.62 -26.70
C LYS A 103 1.91 -19.58 -25.97
N ALA A 104 1.84 -18.33 -26.44
CA ALA A 104 1.04 -17.26 -25.85
C ALA A 104 -0.45 -17.32 -26.27
N VAL A 105 -0.77 -17.88 -27.43
CA VAL A 105 -2.15 -17.98 -27.96
C VAL A 105 -3.11 -18.73 -27.02
N PRO A 106 -2.77 -19.90 -26.44
CA PRO A 106 -3.63 -20.55 -25.44
C PRO A 106 -3.80 -19.70 -24.17
N GLY A 107 -2.76 -18.98 -23.76
CA GLY A 107 -2.80 -18.06 -22.63
C GLY A 107 -3.77 -16.90 -22.82
N ALA A 108 -3.86 -16.36 -24.04
CA ALA A 108 -4.80 -15.30 -24.37
C ALA A 108 -6.28 -15.74 -24.24
N LEU A 109 -6.58 -17.03 -24.41
CA LEU A 109 -7.94 -17.55 -24.17
C LEU A 109 -8.34 -17.47 -22.69
N HIS A 110 -7.38 -17.46 -21.77
CA HIS A 110 -7.65 -17.34 -20.33
C HIS A 110 -8.17 -15.95 -19.94
N LEU A 111 -7.96 -14.93 -20.78
CA LEU A 111 -8.57 -13.61 -20.62
C LEU A 111 -10.09 -13.61 -20.82
N LEU A 112 -10.67 -14.69 -21.35
CA LEU A 112 -12.10 -14.80 -21.57
C LEU A 112 -12.72 -15.67 -20.48
N PRO A 113 -13.44 -15.09 -19.50
CA PRO A 113 -14.24 -15.87 -18.56
C PRO A 113 -15.21 -16.83 -19.30
N CYS A 114 -15.63 -17.89 -18.63
CA CYS A 114 -16.63 -18.82 -19.15
C CYS A 114 -17.85 -18.86 -18.23
N ALA A 115 -19.05 -18.79 -18.81
CA ALA A 115 -20.29 -18.95 -18.06
C ALA A 115 -20.54 -20.43 -17.75
N VAL A 116 -20.95 -20.72 -16.52
CA VAL A 116 -21.39 -22.05 -16.07
C VAL A 116 -22.74 -21.92 -15.35
N GLY A 117 -23.52 -23.00 -15.35
CA GLY A 117 -24.86 -22.99 -14.74
C GLY A 117 -24.87 -23.07 -13.20
N ASN A 118 -23.79 -23.56 -12.59
CA ASN A 118 -23.64 -23.69 -11.14
C ASN A 118 -22.15 -23.62 -10.75
N GLY A 119 -21.85 -23.45 -9.46
CA GLY A 119 -20.49 -23.43 -8.93
C GLY A 119 -20.41 -24.03 -7.52
N ALA A 120 -19.23 -24.51 -7.13
CA ALA A 120 -18.98 -25.09 -5.82
C ALA A 120 -19.32 -24.12 -4.67
N VAL A 121 -19.10 -22.82 -4.85
CA VAL A 121 -19.43 -21.78 -3.87
C VAL A 121 -20.91 -21.75 -3.49
N LEU A 122 -21.81 -22.18 -4.39
CA LEU A 122 -23.26 -22.14 -4.18
C LEU A 122 -23.79 -23.37 -3.45
N ALA A 123 -22.92 -24.28 -2.99
CA ALA A 123 -23.30 -25.53 -2.34
C ALA A 123 -24.03 -25.32 -1.00
N ASN A 124 -23.57 -24.36 -0.19
CA ASN A 124 -24.08 -24.15 1.16
C ASN A 124 -24.38 -22.68 1.46
N ARG A 125 -25.23 -22.45 2.46
CA ARG A 125 -25.59 -21.12 2.98
C ARG A 125 -25.17 -20.97 4.43
N THR A 126 -24.80 -19.75 4.81
CA THR A 126 -24.45 -19.40 6.19
C THR A 126 -24.88 -17.97 6.51
N THR A 127 -24.52 -17.48 7.69
CA THR A 127 -24.71 -16.11 8.16
C THR A 127 -23.38 -15.47 8.57
N ILE A 128 -23.33 -14.15 8.68
CA ILE A 128 -22.10 -13.38 8.98
C ILE A 128 -21.52 -13.77 10.34
N ASP A 129 -22.36 -14.02 11.35
CA ASP A 129 -21.94 -14.40 12.70
C ASP A 129 -21.20 -15.74 12.79
N GLN A 130 -21.32 -16.58 11.74
CA GLN A 130 -20.65 -17.88 11.63
C GLN A 130 -19.35 -17.84 10.81
N LEU A 131 -19.02 -16.71 10.19
CA LEU A 131 -17.74 -16.51 9.50
C LEU A 131 -16.62 -16.25 10.52
N PRO A 132 -15.35 -16.51 10.17
CA PRO A 132 -14.23 -16.15 11.03
C PRO A 132 -14.21 -14.65 11.36
N LYS A 133 -14.13 -14.32 12.65
CA LYS A 133 -14.16 -12.94 13.16
C LYS A 133 -12.74 -12.45 13.41
N VAL A 134 -11.99 -12.24 12.33
CA VAL A 134 -10.59 -11.81 12.40
C VAL A 134 -10.51 -10.36 12.88
N VAL A 135 -9.85 -10.16 14.01
CA VAL A 135 -9.49 -8.85 14.55
C VAL A 135 -7.97 -8.82 14.69
N SER A 136 -7.29 -7.87 14.07
CA SER A 136 -5.82 -7.91 13.99
C SER A 136 -5.14 -7.02 15.03
N TRP A 137 -5.82 -5.96 15.45
CA TRP A 137 -5.31 -4.98 16.39
C TRP A 137 -6.29 -4.69 17.55
N PRO A 138 -5.79 -4.38 18.76
CA PRO A 138 -6.64 -4.26 19.95
C PRO A 138 -7.78 -3.24 19.83
N ASN A 139 -7.57 -2.13 19.12
CA ASN A 139 -8.56 -1.05 18.99
C ASN A 139 -9.32 -1.09 17.66
N ASP A 140 -9.24 -2.19 16.90
CA ASP A 140 -10.08 -2.37 15.72
C ASP A 140 -11.58 -2.34 16.14
N GLY A 141 -12.42 -1.62 15.40
CA GLY A 141 -13.85 -1.42 15.71
C GLY A 141 -14.72 -2.67 15.55
N GLY A 142 -14.14 -3.79 15.09
CA GLY A 142 -14.81 -5.07 14.93
C GLY A 142 -14.00 -6.02 14.05
N PRO A 143 -14.58 -7.17 13.66
CA PRO A 143 -13.95 -8.10 12.73
C PRO A 143 -14.01 -7.61 11.28
N PHE A 144 -12.90 -7.81 10.55
CA PHE A 144 -12.74 -7.34 9.18
C PHE A 144 -12.42 -8.49 8.21
N VAL A 145 -12.96 -8.38 7.00
CA VAL A 145 -12.43 -9.11 5.84
C VAL A 145 -11.27 -8.29 5.28
N THR A 146 -10.05 -8.83 5.36
CA THR A 146 -8.82 -8.12 4.96
C THR A 146 -8.32 -8.47 3.55
N LEU A 147 -8.77 -9.60 2.97
CA LEU A 147 -8.54 -9.95 1.57
C LEU A 147 -9.86 -10.07 0.76
N PRO A 148 -10.79 -9.10 0.84
CA PRO A 148 -12.05 -9.16 0.11
C PRO A 148 -11.84 -8.89 -1.38
N GLN A 149 -12.63 -9.54 -2.22
CA GLN A 149 -12.70 -9.27 -3.65
C GLN A 149 -14.11 -8.75 -3.94
N VAL A 150 -14.26 -7.42 -3.92
CA VAL A 150 -15.56 -6.75 -4.01
C VAL A 150 -15.91 -6.48 -5.48
N TYR A 151 -16.96 -7.14 -5.94
CA TYR A 151 -17.42 -7.13 -7.32
C TYR A 151 -18.69 -6.30 -7.49
N SER A 152 -18.70 -5.44 -8.51
CA SER A 152 -19.88 -4.70 -8.97
C SER A 152 -19.83 -4.46 -10.48
N GLU A 153 -20.97 -4.14 -11.07
CA GLU A 153 -21.10 -3.76 -12.49
C GLU A 153 -21.73 -2.39 -12.62
N SER A 154 -21.33 -1.64 -13.66
CA SER A 154 -21.90 -0.32 -13.97
C SER A 154 -23.43 -0.39 -14.12
N PRO A 155 -24.20 0.40 -13.34
CA PRO A 155 -25.64 0.54 -13.53
C PRO A 155 -26.04 1.12 -14.90
N LYS A 156 -25.17 1.91 -15.53
CA LYS A 156 -25.37 2.47 -16.88
C LYS A 156 -25.05 1.47 -17.99
N ARG A 157 -24.03 0.62 -17.78
CA ARG A 157 -23.56 -0.38 -18.75
C ARG A 157 -23.35 -1.74 -18.06
N PRO A 158 -24.42 -2.49 -17.73
CA PRO A 158 -24.28 -3.76 -17.03
C PRO A 158 -23.47 -4.79 -17.83
N GLY A 159 -22.80 -5.69 -17.12
CA GLY A 159 -22.03 -6.80 -17.67
C GLY A 159 -20.54 -6.75 -17.33
N ILE A 160 -19.89 -7.91 -17.44
CA ILE A 160 -18.49 -8.16 -17.07
C ILE A 160 -17.50 -7.17 -17.70
N ARG A 161 -17.77 -6.67 -18.91
CA ARG A 161 -16.89 -5.70 -19.59
C ARG A 161 -16.82 -4.33 -18.89
N SER A 162 -17.81 -4.00 -18.08
CA SER A 162 -17.88 -2.79 -17.26
C SER A 162 -18.06 -3.17 -15.79
N SER A 163 -17.39 -4.26 -15.40
CA SER A 163 -17.28 -4.69 -14.02
C SER A 163 -16.04 -4.11 -13.35
N ASN A 164 -16.08 -4.09 -12.02
CA ASN A 164 -14.94 -3.79 -11.16
C ASN A 164 -14.79 -4.93 -10.17
N LEU A 165 -13.59 -5.48 -10.03
CA LEU A 165 -13.19 -6.27 -8.88
C LEU A 165 -12.14 -5.50 -8.09
N GLY A 166 -12.47 -5.04 -6.88
CA GLY A 166 -11.56 -4.28 -6.05
C GLY A 166 -11.38 -4.87 -4.66
N MET A 167 -10.21 -4.69 -4.08
CA MET A 167 -9.96 -5.01 -2.67
C MET A 167 -10.31 -3.82 -1.78
N TYR A 168 -11.45 -3.89 -1.11
CA TYR A 168 -11.96 -2.86 -0.19
C TYR A 168 -12.30 -3.54 1.14
N ARG A 169 -11.64 -3.15 2.24
CA ARG A 169 -11.87 -3.80 3.53
C ARG A 169 -13.34 -3.76 3.91
N VAL A 170 -13.82 -4.84 4.51
CA VAL A 170 -15.23 -5.02 4.87
C VAL A 170 -15.35 -5.25 6.36
N GLN A 171 -16.05 -4.37 7.08
CA GLN A 171 -16.37 -4.58 8.49
C GLN A 171 -17.57 -5.50 8.61
N LEU A 172 -17.39 -6.71 9.14
CA LEU A 172 -18.44 -7.72 9.23
C LEU A 172 -19.44 -7.43 10.35
N SER A 173 -18.98 -6.87 11.47
CA SER A 173 -19.82 -6.51 12.62
C SER A 173 -19.10 -5.52 13.53
N GLY A 174 -19.74 -5.14 14.63
CA GLY A 174 -19.24 -4.08 15.53
C GLY A 174 -19.89 -2.74 15.20
N ASN A 175 -19.55 -1.71 15.97
CA ASN A 175 -20.16 -0.39 15.88
C ASN A 175 -21.72 -0.46 15.83
N ASN A 176 -22.31 0.19 14.83
CA ASN A 176 -23.75 0.34 14.67
C ASN A 176 -24.34 -0.60 13.58
N TYR A 177 -23.54 -1.53 13.04
CA TYR A 177 -24.00 -2.46 12.01
C TYR A 177 -24.92 -3.52 12.61
N GLN A 178 -26.08 -3.76 12.00
CA GLN A 178 -26.96 -4.87 12.37
C GLN A 178 -26.37 -6.21 11.91
N LEU A 179 -25.92 -7.02 12.89
CA LEU A 179 -25.37 -8.36 12.64
C LEU A 179 -26.28 -9.18 11.72
N ASN A 180 -25.67 -9.87 10.74
CA ASN A 180 -26.31 -10.68 9.70
C ASN A 180 -27.15 -9.92 8.66
N LYS A 181 -27.34 -8.60 8.81
CA LYS A 181 -28.11 -7.77 7.87
C LYS A 181 -27.26 -6.72 7.18
N GLU A 182 -26.24 -6.22 7.85
CA GLU A 182 -25.46 -5.06 7.40
C GLU A 182 -23.98 -5.31 7.60
N VAL A 183 -23.17 -4.90 6.61
CA VAL A 183 -21.70 -4.84 6.71
C VAL A 183 -21.21 -3.48 6.19
N GLY A 184 -20.08 -3.02 6.70
CA GLY A 184 -19.44 -1.77 6.26
C GLY A 184 -18.54 -1.98 5.06
N LEU A 185 -18.62 -1.10 4.06
CA LEU A 185 -17.75 -1.11 2.88
C LEU A 185 -16.89 0.15 2.81
N HIS A 186 -15.60 0.02 3.05
CA HIS A 186 -14.66 1.13 2.97
C HIS A 186 -14.00 1.18 1.59
N TYR A 187 -14.48 2.07 0.71
CA TYR A 187 -13.87 2.33 -0.60
C TYR A 187 -13.73 3.83 -0.89
N GLN A 188 -12.69 4.18 -1.65
CA GLN A 188 -12.47 5.55 -2.11
C GLN A 188 -13.39 5.89 -3.30
N ILE A 189 -13.90 7.14 -3.33
CA ILE A 189 -14.93 7.60 -4.28
C ILE A 189 -14.44 7.53 -5.75
N HIS A 190 -13.14 7.69 -5.99
CA HIS A 190 -12.54 7.65 -7.34
C HIS A 190 -12.16 6.24 -7.82
N ARG A 191 -12.42 5.18 -7.04
CA ARG A 191 -12.18 3.79 -7.46
C ARG A 191 -13.40 3.20 -8.15
N GLY A 192 -13.24 2.07 -8.84
CA GLY A 192 -14.28 1.55 -9.73
C GLY A 192 -15.64 1.34 -9.05
N LEU A 193 -15.69 0.81 -7.81
CA LEU A 193 -16.95 0.73 -7.06
C LEU A 193 -17.54 2.12 -6.74
N GLY A 194 -16.69 3.12 -6.45
CA GLY A 194 -17.11 4.51 -6.24
C GLY A 194 -17.75 5.13 -7.47
N VAL A 195 -17.21 4.84 -8.67
CA VAL A 195 -17.83 5.24 -9.95
C VAL A 195 -19.19 4.57 -10.13
N HIS A 196 -19.30 3.26 -9.90
CA HIS A 196 -20.58 2.55 -9.99
C HIS A 196 -21.60 3.04 -8.96
N HIS A 197 -21.14 3.43 -7.76
CA HIS A 197 -21.99 4.03 -6.73
C HIS A 197 -22.52 5.40 -7.17
N ALA A 198 -21.67 6.26 -7.74
CA ALA A 198 -22.11 7.55 -8.28
C ALA A 198 -23.13 7.38 -9.41
N GLU A 199 -22.92 6.43 -10.32
CA GLU A 199 -23.89 6.09 -11.36
C GLU A 199 -25.23 5.58 -10.79
N ALA A 200 -25.18 4.77 -9.73
CA ALA A 200 -26.37 4.26 -9.04
C ALA A 200 -27.18 5.39 -8.42
N LEU A 201 -26.52 6.34 -7.75
CA LEU A 201 -27.12 7.54 -7.18
C LEU A 201 -27.78 8.41 -8.25
N GLU A 202 -27.07 8.68 -9.35
CA GLU A 202 -27.59 9.48 -10.47
C GLU A 202 -28.85 8.86 -11.10
N LEU A 203 -28.90 7.52 -11.19
CA LEU A 203 -30.03 6.80 -11.76
C LEU A 203 -31.14 6.48 -10.76
N GLY A 204 -30.92 6.70 -9.46
CA GLY A 204 -31.83 6.23 -8.39
C GLY A 204 -32.05 4.71 -8.42
N LYS A 205 -31.02 3.93 -8.78
CA LYS A 205 -31.11 2.45 -8.90
C LYS A 205 -30.27 1.76 -7.84
N PRO A 206 -30.73 0.63 -7.28
CA PRO A 206 -29.92 -0.14 -6.34
C PRO A 206 -28.63 -0.65 -6.99
N LEU A 207 -27.52 -0.58 -6.25
CA LEU A 207 -26.23 -1.15 -6.67
C LEU A 207 -26.03 -2.51 -6.01
N LYS A 208 -26.10 -3.59 -6.81
CA LYS A 208 -25.77 -4.93 -6.34
C LYS A 208 -24.26 -5.07 -6.16
N VAL A 209 -23.85 -5.80 -5.12
CA VAL A 209 -22.45 -6.07 -4.81
C VAL A 209 -22.30 -7.53 -4.35
N ASN A 210 -21.28 -8.20 -4.86
CA ASN A 210 -20.81 -9.48 -4.32
C ASN A 210 -19.43 -9.28 -3.70
N ILE A 211 -19.22 -9.77 -2.47
CA ILE A 211 -17.90 -9.83 -1.83
C ILE A 211 -17.46 -11.28 -1.85
N PHE A 212 -16.43 -11.60 -2.64
CA PHE A 212 -15.82 -12.91 -2.63
C PHE A 212 -14.67 -12.96 -1.63
N VAL A 213 -14.51 -14.10 -0.95
CA VAL A 213 -13.37 -14.38 -0.08
C VAL A 213 -12.83 -15.76 -0.46
N GLY A 214 -11.52 -15.86 -0.68
CA GLY A 214 -10.88 -17.07 -1.19
C GLY A 214 -11.09 -17.31 -2.69
N GLY A 215 -11.16 -18.56 -3.10
CA GLY A 215 -11.17 -18.99 -4.49
C GLY A 215 -9.76 -19.16 -5.09
N ALA A 216 -9.62 -18.96 -6.39
CA ALA A 216 -8.31 -19.01 -7.02
C ALA A 216 -7.41 -17.89 -6.44
N PRO A 217 -6.15 -18.16 -6.05
CA PRO A 217 -5.23 -17.12 -5.56
C PRO A 217 -5.06 -15.94 -6.53
N SER A 218 -5.24 -16.18 -7.83
CA SER A 218 -5.19 -15.14 -8.87
C SER A 218 -6.30 -14.09 -8.74
N MET A 219 -7.43 -14.42 -8.12
CA MET A 219 -8.52 -13.47 -7.88
C MET A 219 -8.14 -12.42 -6.85
N THR A 220 -7.49 -12.82 -5.76
CA THR A 220 -6.99 -11.90 -4.72
C THR A 220 -5.98 -10.93 -5.31
N VAL A 221 -5.02 -11.42 -6.12
CA VAL A 221 -4.05 -10.55 -6.80
C VAL A 221 -4.74 -9.65 -7.82
N ALA A 222 -5.65 -10.17 -8.65
CA ALA A 222 -6.35 -9.37 -9.65
C ALA A 222 -7.13 -8.20 -9.04
N ALA A 223 -7.70 -8.36 -7.84
CA ALA A 223 -8.44 -7.31 -7.15
C ALA A 223 -7.59 -6.11 -6.67
N VAL A 224 -6.25 -6.23 -6.67
CA VAL A 224 -5.31 -5.14 -6.31
C VAL A 224 -4.49 -4.64 -7.51
N MET A 225 -4.62 -5.26 -8.68
CA MET A 225 -3.81 -4.90 -9.86
C MET A 225 -4.24 -3.55 -10.44
N PRO A 226 -3.28 -2.63 -10.71
CA PRO A 226 -3.55 -1.40 -11.46
C PRO A 226 -3.63 -1.71 -12.96
N LEU A 227 -4.75 -2.28 -13.42
CA LEU A 227 -4.94 -2.68 -14.81
C LEU A 227 -5.23 -1.47 -15.73
N PRO A 228 -4.88 -1.55 -17.03
CA PRO A 228 -5.28 -0.56 -18.01
C PRO A 228 -6.80 -0.44 -18.14
N GLU A 229 -7.27 0.76 -18.48
CA GLU A 229 -8.69 1.01 -18.73
C GLU A 229 -9.25 0.03 -19.79
N GLY A 230 -10.42 -0.56 -19.49
CA GLY A 230 -11.10 -1.51 -20.38
C GLY A 230 -10.64 -2.96 -20.29
N MET A 231 -9.66 -3.29 -19.43
CA MET A 231 -9.33 -4.68 -19.07
C MET A 231 -9.99 -5.05 -17.74
N PRO A 232 -11.05 -5.90 -17.72
CA PRO A 232 -11.67 -6.32 -16.47
C PRO A 232 -10.70 -7.15 -15.62
N GLU A 233 -10.71 -6.95 -14.30
CA GLU A 233 -9.85 -7.70 -13.38
C GLU A 233 -10.13 -9.20 -13.41
N LEU A 234 -11.39 -9.61 -13.63
CA LEU A 234 -11.76 -11.02 -13.82
C LEU A 234 -11.07 -11.67 -15.02
N ALA A 235 -10.81 -10.91 -16.10
CA ALA A 235 -10.05 -11.40 -17.24
C ALA A 235 -8.58 -11.64 -16.87
N PHE A 236 -7.99 -10.68 -16.15
CA PHE A 236 -6.63 -10.83 -15.64
C PHE A 236 -6.49 -11.97 -14.64
N ALA A 237 -7.49 -12.18 -13.76
CA ALA A 237 -7.52 -13.31 -12.84
C ALA A 237 -7.47 -14.66 -13.55
N GLY A 238 -8.11 -14.79 -14.72
CA GLY A 238 -8.02 -15.97 -15.57
C GLY A 238 -6.63 -16.15 -16.18
N LEU A 239 -6.07 -15.08 -16.76
CA LEU A 239 -4.71 -15.09 -17.30
C LEU A 239 -3.67 -15.50 -16.25
N LEU A 240 -3.67 -14.84 -15.10
CA LEU A 240 -2.77 -15.13 -13.99
C LEU A 240 -3.03 -16.51 -13.37
N GLY A 241 -4.29 -16.95 -13.33
CA GLY A 241 -4.67 -18.31 -12.90
C GLY A 241 -4.26 -19.40 -13.88
N GLY A 242 -3.87 -19.05 -15.11
CA GLY A 242 -3.51 -20.01 -16.15
C GLY A 242 -4.69 -20.86 -16.62
N HIS A 243 -5.93 -20.38 -16.46
CA HIS A 243 -7.16 -21.03 -16.93
C HIS A 243 -8.28 -20.00 -17.13
N ARG A 244 -9.32 -20.37 -17.88
CA ARG A 244 -10.52 -19.51 -18.01
C ARG A 244 -11.29 -19.53 -16.70
N LEU A 245 -11.63 -18.34 -16.18
CA LEU A 245 -12.38 -18.20 -14.95
C LEU A 245 -13.86 -18.62 -15.15
N PRO A 246 -14.35 -19.69 -14.49
CA PRO A 246 -15.75 -20.07 -14.55
C PRO A 246 -16.60 -19.15 -13.67
N LEU A 247 -17.66 -18.60 -14.24
CA LEU A 247 -18.62 -17.72 -13.58
C LEU A 247 -20.01 -18.37 -13.57
N ALA A 248 -20.53 -18.66 -12.37
CA ALA A 248 -21.91 -19.08 -12.17
C ALA A 248 -22.84 -17.89 -12.43
N CYS A 249 -23.57 -17.93 -13.53
CA CYS A 249 -24.47 -16.86 -13.95
C CYS A 249 -25.93 -17.27 -13.68
N ARG A 250 -26.63 -16.48 -12.86
CA ARG A 250 -28.07 -16.67 -12.55
C ARG A 250 -28.85 -15.44 -13.01
N ALA A 251 -30.07 -15.66 -13.49
CA ALA A 251 -30.90 -14.58 -14.02
C ALA A 251 -31.20 -13.53 -12.94
N GLY A 252 -30.92 -12.26 -13.24
CA GLY A 252 -31.16 -11.14 -12.34
C GLY A 252 -30.13 -10.97 -11.22
N GLU A 253 -29.06 -11.75 -11.20
CA GLU A 253 -27.98 -11.66 -10.20
C GLU A 253 -26.64 -11.36 -10.85
N LEU A 254 -25.69 -10.87 -10.05
CA LEU A 254 -24.31 -10.70 -10.49
C LEU A 254 -23.63 -12.08 -10.63
N PRO A 255 -22.73 -12.25 -11.62
CA PRO A 255 -21.95 -13.48 -11.76
C PRO A 255 -21.09 -13.76 -10.51
N ILE A 256 -20.92 -15.03 -10.20
CA ILE A 256 -20.12 -15.49 -9.05
C ILE A 256 -19.01 -16.43 -9.55
N PRO A 257 -17.72 -16.19 -9.25
CA PRO A 257 -16.66 -17.15 -9.53
C PRO A 257 -16.99 -18.53 -8.95
N ALA A 258 -17.13 -19.52 -9.82
CA ALA A 258 -17.70 -20.82 -9.46
C ALA A 258 -16.88 -21.58 -8.40
N GLU A 259 -15.60 -21.25 -8.29
CA GLU A 259 -14.64 -21.89 -7.39
C GLU A 259 -14.30 -21.05 -6.15
N ALA A 260 -14.97 -19.90 -5.94
CA ALA A 260 -14.80 -19.09 -4.73
C ALA A 260 -15.06 -19.91 -3.44
N ASP A 261 -14.38 -19.56 -2.35
CA ASP A 261 -14.63 -20.21 -1.06
C ASP A 261 -15.91 -19.66 -0.42
N PHE A 262 -16.08 -18.33 -0.45
CA PHE A 262 -17.25 -17.62 0.08
C PHE A 262 -17.76 -16.54 -0.87
N CYS A 263 -19.06 -16.24 -0.81
CA CYS A 263 -19.68 -15.10 -1.46
C CYS A 263 -20.72 -14.45 -0.54
N ILE A 264 -20.49 -13.20 -0.12
CA ILE A 264 -21.49 -12.36 0.55
C ILE A 264 -22.15 -11.51 -0.53
N SER A 265 -23.42 -11.78 -0.82
CA SER A 265 -24.22 -11.05 -1.82
C SER A 265 -25.14 -10.06 -1.12
N GLY A 266 -25.28 -8.88 -1.69
CA GLY A 266 -26.15 -7.85 -1.15
C GLY A 266 -26.37 -6.67 -2.09
N THR A 267 -27.04 -5.66 -1.55
CA THR A 267 -27.32 -4.40 -2.24
C THR A 267 -26.85 -3.23 -1.38
N LEU A 268 -26.13 -2.28 -1.99
CA LEU A 268 -25.66 -1.08 -1.32
C LEU A 268 -26.84 -0.18 -0.95
N ASP A 269 -26.85 0.32 0.27
CA ASP A 269 -27.81 1.32 0.72
C ASP A 269 -27.34 2.72 0.30
N LEU A 270 -28.02 3.31 -0.68
CA LEU A 270 -27.63 4.60 -1.27
C LEU A 270 -27.91 5.80 -0.35
N GLU A 271 -28.72 5.62 0.70
CA GLU A 271 -29.15 6.70 1.61
C GLU A 271 -28.56 6.57 3.01
N LYS A 272 -27.74 5.53 3.26
CA LYS A 272 -27.26 5.19 4.60
C LYS A 272 -25.76 4.98 4.63
N THR A 273 -25.11 5.74 5.50
CA THR A 273 -23.74 5.49 5.96
C THR A 273 -23.74 5.18 7.45
N LEU A 274 -22.75 4.42 7.90
CA LEU A 274 -22.54 4.06 9.30
C LEU A 274 -21.04 4.09 9.64
N PRO A 275 -20.68 4.26 10.93
CA PRO A 275 -19.28 4.32 11.34
C PRO A 275 -18.57 2.98 11.10
N GLU A 276 -17.56 3.02 10.22
CA GLU A 276 -16.58 1.96 9.97
C GLU A 276 -15.28 2.26 10.71
N GLY A 277 -14.58 1.23 11.18
CA GLY A 277 -13.35 1.39 11.95
C GLY A 277 -13.58 1.70 13.44
N PRO A 278 -12.55 2.08 14.22
CA PRO A 278 -11.16 2.25 13.80
C PRO A 278 -10.56 0.96 13.22
N PHE A 279 -9.50 1.06 12.44
CA PHE A 279 -8.86 -0.11 11.82
C PHE A 279 -7.35 0.12 11.73
N GLY A 280 -6.54 -0.86 12.15
CA GLY A 280 -5.11 -0.77 11.99
C GLY A 280 -4.69 -0.81 10.53
N ASP A 281 -4.05 0.24 10.03
CA ASP A 281 -3.81 0.42 8.59
C ASP A 281 -2.34 0.21 8.18
N HIS A 282 -2.10 0.09 6.88
CA HIS A 282 -0.79 -0.11 6.27
C HIS A 282 0.20 1.04 6.49
N LEU A 283 -0.25 2.20 6.99
CA LEU A 283 0.64 3.26 7.44
C LEU A 283 1.27 2.96 8.80
N GLY A 284 0.84 1.93 9.53
CA GLY A 284 1.27 1.65 10.89
C GLY A 284 0.58 2.49 11.97
N TYR A 285 -0.56 3.10 11.62
CA TYR A 285 -1.44 3.85 12.52
C TYR A 285 -2.89 3.39 12.34
N TYR A 286 -3.75 3.73 13.30
CA TYR A 286 -5.18 3.47 13.18
C TYR A 286 -5.83 4.44 12.19
N SER A 287 -6.50 3.91 11.17
CA SER A 287 -7.62 4.62 10.56
C SER A 287 -8.64 4.97 11.64
N LEU A 288 -8.98 6.23 11.80
CA LEU A 288 -10.05 6.66 12.69
C LEU A 288 -11.42 6.21 12.15
N ALA A 289 -12.42 6.20 13.02
CA ALA A 289 -13.78 5.85 12.63
C ALA A 289 -14.41 6.96 11.80
N HIS A 290 -14.96 6.61 10.63
CA HIS A 290 -15.69 7.53 9.75
C HIS A 290 -16.92 6.85 9.17
N ASP A 291 -17.87 7.64 8.69
CA ASP A 291 -19.08 7.13 8.07
C ASP A 291 -18.81 6.60 6.66
N PHE A 292 -19.07 5.31 6.43
CA PHE A 292 -18.94 4.64 5.14
C PHE A 292 -20.24 3.99 4.68
N PRO A 293 -20.40 3.75 3.36
CA PRO A 293 -21.59 3.09 2.81
C PRO A 293 -21.88 1.71 3.42
N VAL A 294 -23.16 1.41 3.57
CA VAL A 294 -23.65 0.15 4.15
C VAL A 294 -24.08 -0.82 3.05
N LEU A 295 -23.61 -2.05 3.11
CA LEU A 295 -24.15 -3.14 2.30
C LEU A 295 -25.24 -3.88 3.08
N LYS A 296 -26.45 -3.94 2.53
CA LYS A 296 -27.51 -4.82 3.04
C LYS A 296 -27.24 -6.23 2.54
N VAL A 297 -26.92 -7.14 3.46
CA VAL A 297 -26.63 -8.54 3.18
C VAL A 297 -27.93 -9.27 2.84
N GLU A 298 -27.95 -9.91 1.68
CA GLU A 298 -29.08 -10.73 1.22
C GLU A 298 -28.81 -12.22 1.43
N GLN A 299 -27.58 -12.67 1.13
CA GLN A 299 -27.22 -14.08 1.23
C GLN A 299 -25.71 -14.26 1.42
N VAL A 300 -25.31 -15.19 2.27
CA VAL A 300 -23.92 -15.67 2.35
C VAL A 300 -23.86 -17.11 1.87
N TRP A 301 -22.99 -17.37 0.89
CA TRP A 301 -22.73 -18.66 0.28
C TRP A 301 -21.33 -19.16 0.63
N HIS A 302 -21.14 -20.49 0.70
CA HIS A 302 -19.82 -21.09 0.77
C HIS A 302 -19.75 -22.47 0.14
N ARG A 303 -18.55 -22.85 -0.32
CA ARG A 303 -18.27 -24.21 -0.81
C ARG A 303 -18.08 -25.21 0.33
N ASP A 304 -18.03 -26.49 -0.02
CA ASP A 304 -17.56 -27.55 0.88
C ASP A 304 -16.05 -27.41 1.13
N GLY A 305 -15.67 -27.49 2.41
CA GLY A 305 -14.29 -27.32 2.86
C GLY A 305 -13.72 -25.91 2.63
N ALA A 306 -14.58 -24.88 2.62
CA ALA A 306 -14.17 -23.50 2.38
C ALA A 306 -13.07 -23.04 3.34
N ILE A 307 -12.05 -22.37 2.81
CA ILE A 307 -10.91 -21.83 3.56
C ILE A 307 -11.00 -20.31 3.56
N TRP A 308 -10.87 -19.69 4.73
CA TRP A 308 -10.95 -18.24 4.87
C TRP A 308 -9.55 -17.61 4.86
N PRO A 309 -9.09 -17.01 3.75
CA PRO A 309 -7.83 -16.30 3.73
C PRO A 309 -7.93 -14.98 4.51
N PHE A 310 -6.87 -14.65 5.23
CA PHE A 310 -6.73 -13.36 5.89
C PHE A 310 -5.29 -12.88 5.81
N THR A 311 -5.14 -11.57 5.96
CA THR A 311 -3.85 -10.91 6.21
C THR A 311 -4.02 -9.91 7.35
N THR A 312 -2.93 -9.55 8.02
CA THR A 312 -2.87 -8.42 8.94
C THR A 312 -2.04 -7.32 8.29
N VAL A 313 -2.65 -6.16 8.10
CA VAL A 313 -1.95 -4.95 7.69
C VAL A 313 -1.47 -4.19 8.92
N GLY A 314 -0.45 -3.36 8.74
CA GLY A 314 0.12 -2.59 9.82
C GLY A 314 1.36 -1.83 9.35
N ARG A 315 2.27 -1.55 10.28
CA ARG A 315 3.51 -0.86 9.92
C ARG A 315 4.31 -1.71 8.91
N PRO A 316 4.69 -1.15 7.73
CA PRO A 316 5.42 -1.90 6.72
C PRO A 316 6.82 -2.31 7.21
N PRO A 317 7.37 -3.43 6.72
CA PRO A 317 6.77 -4.30 5.70
C PRO A 317 5.73 -5.28 6.28
N GLN A 318 4.67 -5.54 5.52
CA GLN A 318 3.67 -6.60 5.77
C GLN A 318 3.37 -7.33 4.45
N GLU A 319 2.45 -8.30 4.44
CA GLU A 319 2.14 -9.10 3.25
C GLU A 319 1.74 -8.24 2.03
N ASP A 320 1.11 -7.09 2.25
CA ASP A 320 0.80 -6.05 1.25
C ASP A 320 2.06 -5.51 0.53
N THR A 321 3.20 -5.44 1.22
CA THR A 321 4.51 -5.11 0.63
C THR A 321 4.92 -6.15 -0.41
N THR A 322 4.66 -7.43 -0.15
CA THR A 322 4.95 -8.49 -1.12
C THR A 322 4.01 -8.42 -2.33
N PHE A 323 2.74 -8.05 -2.13
CA PHE A 323 1.83 -7.75 -3.25
C PHE A 323 2.40 -6.61 -4.11
N GLY A 324 2.81 -5.50 -3.51
CA GLY A 324 3.39 -4.35 -4.21
C GLY A 324 4.62 -4.74 -5.04
N ALA A 325 5.57 -5.47 -4.44
CA ALA A 325 6.77 -5.96 -5.12
C ALA A 325 6.43 -6.90 -6.30
N PHE A 326 5.48 -7.81 -6.11
CA PHE A 326 5.07 -8.74 -7.16
C PHE A 326 4.34 -8.03 -8.31
N ILE A 327 3.47 -7.05 -8.01
CA ILE A 327 2.82 -6.21 -9.02
C ILE A 327 3.85 -5.42 -9.82
N HIS A 328 4.85 -4.86 -9.15
CA HIS A 328 5.94 -4.15 -9.81
C HIS A 328 6.74 -5.06 -10.74
N GLU A 329 7.06 -6.30 -10.31
CA GLU A 329 7.72 -7.31 -11.16
C GLU A 329 6.90 -7.60 -12.43
N LEU A 330 5.57 -7.68 -12.31
CA LEU A 330 4.68 -7.96 -13.45
C LEU A 330 4.47 -6.76 -14.40
N THR A 331 4.61 -5.53 -13.90
CA THR A 331 4.17 -4.32 -14.62
C THR A 331 5.26 -3.28 -14.87
N GLY A 332 6.47 -3.43 -14.30
CA GLY A 332 7.53 -2.43 -14.34
C GLY A 332 7.92 -1.98 -15.74
N GLU A 333 7.99 -2.91 -16.70
CA GLU A 333 8.31 -2.57 -18.10
C GLU A 333 7.23 -1.74 -18.81
N LEU A 334 5.99 -1.73 -18.29
CA LEU A 334 4.88 -0.95 -18.85
C LEU A 334 4.88 0.50 -18.36
N ILE A 335 5.48 0.81 -17.21
CA ILE A 335 5.43 2.15 -16.58
C ILE A 335 5.98 3.26 -17.52
N PRO A 336 7.15 3.09 -18.17
CA PRO A 336 7.71 4.13 -19.06
C PRO A 336 6.85 4.41 -20.30
N THR A 337 5.93 3.50 -20.67
CA THR A 337 5.03 3.70 -21.82
C THR A 337 3.85 4.61 -21.50
N VAL A 338 3.54 4.83 -20.22
CA VAL A 338 2.39 5.63 -19.78
C VAL A 338 2.74 7.11 -19.63
N LEU A 339 3.95 7.42 -19.14
CA LEU A 339 4.40 8.79 -18.86
C LEU A 339 5.68 9.13 -19.63
N PRO A 340 5.60 9.91 -20.73
CA PRO A 340 6.78 10.33 -21.48
C PRO A 340 7.82 11.02 -20.61
N GLY A 341 9.10 10.62 -20.75
CA GLY A 341 10.22 11.20 -20.01
C GLY A 341 10.53 10.52 -18.67
N VAL A 342 9.61 9.73 -18.10
CA VAL A 342 9.85 8.92 -16.91
C VAL A 342 10.75 7.72 -17.26
N LYS A 343 11.79 7.50 -16.46
CA LYS A 343 12.70 6.36 -16.56
C LYS A 343 12.49 5.33 -15.46
N GLY A 344 12.00 5.76 -14.31
CA GLY A 344 11.65 4.86 -13.20
C GLY A 344 10.89 5.63 -12.12
N VAL A 345 10.03 4.93 -11.40
CA VAL A 345 9.28 5.43 -10.24
C VAL A 345 9.25 4.33 -9.20
N HIS A 346 9.53 4.68 -7.95
CA HIS A 346 9.52 3.78 -6.81
C HIS A 346 8.68 4.41 -5.70
N ALA A 347 7.57 3.75 -5.37
CA ALA A 347 6.78 4.05 -4.19
C ALA A 347 7.42 3.35 -2.99
N VAL A 348 7.81 4.12 -1.97
CA VAL A 348 8.66 3.61 -0.89
C VAL A 348 7.80 2.98 0.20
N ASP A 349 7.76 1.64 0.22
CA ASP A 349 6.91 0.85 1.13
C ASP A 349 7.11 1.23 2.60
N ALA A 350 8.36 1.37 3.05
CA ALA A 350 8.69 1.73 4.43
C ALA A 350 8.14 3.10 4.88
N ALA A 351 7.80 3.98 3.93
CA ALA A 351 7.17 5.28 4.18
C ALA A 351 5.63 5.21 4.15
N GLY A 352 5.03 4.01 4.10
CA GLY A 352 3.59 3.82 3.92
C GLY A 352 3.18 3.68 2.45
N VAL A 353 4.07 3.16 1.59
CA VAL A 353 3.92 3.01 0.13
C VAL A 353 3.85 4.35 -0.60
N HIS A 354 2.75 5.09 -0.47
CA HIS A 354 2.48 6.29 -1.26
C HIS A 354 3.11 7.59 -0.72
N PRO A 355 3.25 7.84 0.59
CA PRO A 355 3.69 9.14 1.09
C PRO A 355 5.02 9.65 0.52
N LEU A 356 5.93 8.75 0.16
CA LEU A 356 7.21 9.05 -0.50
C LEU A 356 7.33 8.33 -1.85
N LEU A 357 7.56 9.10 -2.90
CA LEU A 357 7.98 8.61 -4.21
C LEU A 357 9.42 9.04 -4.51
N LEU A 358 10.17 8.13 -5.11
CA LEU A 358 11.45 8.39 -5.78
C LEU A 358 11.25 8.21 -7.28
N ALA A 359 11.80 9.10 -8.09
CA ALA A 359 11.66 9.02 -9.55
C ALA A 359 12.95 9.42 -10.27
N ILE A 360 13.11 8.85 -11.46
CA ILE A 360 14.10 9.31 -12.44
C ILE A 360 13.33 9.83 -13.66
N GLY A 361 13.56 11.10 -13.98
CA GLY A 361 13.01 11.76 -15.17
C GLY A 361 14.12 12.13 -16.15
N SER A 362 13.74 12.44 -17.39
CA SER A 362 14.66 13.00 -18.39
C SER A 362 14.71 14.52 -18.25
N GLU A 363 15.88 15.12 -18.45
CA GLU A 363 16.09 16.58 -18.49
C GLU A 363 16.74 16.99 -19.81
N ARG A 364 15.90 17.19 -20.83
CA ARG A 364 16.30 17.29 -22.24
C ARG A 364 16.11 18.68 -22.83
N TYR A 365 15.41 19.59 -22.16
CA TYR A 365 15.05 20.90 -22.73
C TYR A 365 16.28 21.80 -22.97
N VAL A 366 17.36 21.60 -22.23
CA VAL A 366 18.56 22.44 -22.28
C VAL A 366 19.84 21.64 -22.60
N PRO A 367 19.93 20.97 -23.76
CA PRO A 367 21.03 20.04 -24.06
C PRO A 367 22.39 20.72 -24.22
N TYR A 368 22.42 22.05 -24.39
CA TYR A 368 23.63 22.85 -24.56
C TYR A 368 23.96 23.72 -23.33
N ALA A 369 23.16 23.67 -22.27
CA ALA A 369 23.46 24.42 -21.05
C ALA A 369 24.70 23.83 -20.36
N ALA A 370 25.60 24.69 -19.90
CA ALA A 370 26.80 24.28 -19.17
C ALA A 370 26.46 23.66 -17.80
N GLU A 371 25.39 24.14 -17.17
CA GLU A 371 24.81 23.57 -15.96
C GLU A 371 23.35 23.23 -16.20
N ARG A 372 22.93 22.04 -15.78
CA ARG A 372 21.53 21.63 -15.80
C ARG A 372 20.83 22.11 -14.54
N GLU A 373 19.59 22.55 -14.70
CA GLU A 373 18.67 22.86 -13.62
C GLU A 373 17.36 22.13 -13.86
N PRO A 374 16.59 21.77 -12.81
CA PRO A 374 15.30 21.13 -12.99
C PRO A 374 14.33 22.00 -13.80
N GLN A 375 13.90 21.52 -14.96
CA GLN A 375 12.93 22.16 -15.84
C GLN A 375 11.93 21.11 -16.36
N GLU A 376 12.38 20.20 -17.23
CA GLU A 376 11.56 19.06 -17.70
C GLU A 376 11.16 18.16 -16.54
N LEU A 377 12.05 17.97 -15.56
CA LEU A 377 11.74 17.19 -14.36
C LEU A 377 10.48 17.69 -13.64
N LEU A 378 10.22 19.00 -13.65
CA LEU A 378 9.03 19.57 -13.02
C LEU A 378 7.76 19.26 -13.82
N THR A 379 7.83 19.24 -15.15
CA THR A 379 6.74 18.78 -16.01
C THR A 379 6.43 17.31 -15.74
N ILE A 380 7.48 16.48 -15.68
CA ILE A 380 7.36 15.04 -15.38
C ILE A 380 6.79 14.82 -13.98
N ALA A 381 7.25 15.57 -12.98
CA ALA A 381 6.75 15.47 -11.60
C ALA A 381 5.25 15.77 -11.51
N ASN A 382 4.75 16.79 -12.22
CA ASN A 382 3.32 17.07 -12.27
C ASN A 382 2.53 15.95 -12.97
N ALA A 383 3.10 15.31 -14.00
CA ALA A 383 2.47 14.16 -14.65
C ALA A 383 2.39 12.94 -13.72
N ILE A 384 3.46 12.66 -12.96
CA ILE A 384 3.49 11.61 -11.92
C ILE A 384 2.42 11.89 -10.86
N LEU A 385 2.39 13.10 -10.31
CA LEU A 385 1.41 13.48 -9.28
C LEU A 385 -0.03 13.62 -9.81
N GLY A 386 -0.22 13.62 -11.12
CA GLY A 386 -1.54 13.56 -11.77
C GLY A 386 -2.02 12.14 -12.07
N GLN A 387 -1.18 11.11 -11.85
CA GLN A 387 -1.43 9.76 -12.36
C GLN A 387 -1.87 8.78 -11.27
N GLY A 388 -3.15 8.39 -11.29
CA GLY A 388 -3.67 7.24 -10.53
C GLY A 388 -3.22 7.21 -9.07
N GLN A 389 -2.61 6.11 -8.62
CA GLN A 389 -2.12 5.93 -7.24
C GLN A 389 -0.91 6.80 -6.90
N LEU A 390 -0.11 7.19 -7.89
CA LEU A 390 1.06 8.06 -7.67
C LEU A 390 0.64 9.47 -7.22
N SER A 391 -0.60 9.87 -7.53
CA SER A 391 -1.18 11.13 -7.07
C SER A 391 -1.38 11.20 -5.55
N LEU A 392 -1.30 10.09 -4.82
CA LEU A 392 -1.44 10.08 -3.36
C LEU A 392 -0.17 10.56 -2.63
N ALA A 393 0.96 10.65 -3.34
CA ALA A 393 2.24 10.97 -2.75
C ALA A 393 2.37 12.40 -2.23
N LYS A 394 3.03 12.55 -1.08
CA LYS A 394 3.27 13.85 -0.43
C LYS A 394 4.65 14.39 -0.79
N TYR A 395 5.63 13.50 -0.84
CA TYR A 395 7.00 13.80 -1.18
C TYR A 395 7.35 13.11 -2.48
N LEU A 396 7.84 13.87 -3.45
CA LEU A 396 8.40 13.33 -4.68
C LEU A 396 9.83 13.83 -4.83
N PHE A 397 10.81 12.93 -4.67
CA PHE A 397 12.20 13.19 -5.02
C PHE A 397 12.43 12.74 -6.46
N ILE A 398 12.86 13.65 -7.33
CA ILE A 398 13.08 13.35 -8.74
C ILE A 398 14.47 13.78 -9.21
N ALA A 399 15.23 12.82 -9.74
CA ALA A 399 16.57 13.03 -10.29
C ALA A 399 16.56 13.03 -11.82
N SER A 400 17.47 13.79 -12.43
CA SER A 400 17.75 13.70 -13.86
C SER A 400 18.50 12.41 -14.19
N HIS A 401 17.95 11.65 -15.14
CA HIS A 401 18.57 10.46 -15.73
C HIS A 401 19.96 10.75 -16.27
N GLU A 402 20.14 11.91 -16.88
CA GLU A 402 21.37 12.30 -17.54
C GLU A 402 22.53 12.61 -16.56
N ASP A 403 22.25 12.69 -15.25
CA ASP A 403 23.25 12.78 -14.19
C ASP A 403 23.69 11.40 -13.65
N ASN A 404 23.20 10.30 -14.24
CA ASN A 404 23.46 8.92 -13.86
C ASN A 404 23.17 8.64 -12.36
N PRO A 405 21.91 8.80 -11.91
CA PRO A 405 21.54 8.48 -10.53
C PRO A 405 21.74 6.98 -10.23
N PRO A 406 21.94 6.61 -8.95
CA PRO A 406 21.94 5.21 -8.53
C PRO A 406 20.56 4.59 -8.73
N ASP A 407 20.48 3.27 -8.55
CA ASP A 407 19.19 2.55 -8.56
C ASP A 407 18.22 3.18 -7.55
N ILE A 408 17.00 3.49 -8.01
CA ILE A 408 15.94 4.10 -7.17
C ILE A 408 15.48 3.20 -6.03
N HIS A 409 15.77 1.90 -6.09
CA HIS A 409 15.47 0.96 -5.01
C HIS A 409 16.56 0.98 -3.91
N HIS A 410 17.75 1.53 -4.18
CA HIS A 410 18.77 1.82 -3.16
C HIS A 410 18.51 3.18 -2.51
N ILE A 411 17.42 3.26 -1.74
CA ILE A 411 16.84 4.51 -1.21
C ILE A 411 17.88 5.41 -0.54
N GLY A 412 18.75 4.88 0.31
CA GLY A 412 19.78 5.66 1.00
C GLY A 412 20.82 6.29 0.05
N GLU A 413 21.25 5.55 -0.97
CA GLU A 413 22.17 6.04 -2.00
C GLU A 413 21.50 7.10 -2.87
N PHE A 414 20.24 6.87 -3.25
CA PHE A 414 19.46 7.82 -4.03
C PHE A 414 19.20 9.13 -3.28
N LEU A 415 18.81 9.08 -2.01
CA LEU A 415 18.67 10.27 -1.16
C LEU A 415 20.01 11.01 -1.02
N GLY A 416 21.12 10.29 -0.84
CA GLY A 416 22.45 10.89 -0.84
C GLY A 416 22.77 11.61 -2.15
N PHE A 417 22.55 10.96 -3.29
CA PHE A 417 22.74 11.54 -4.62
C PHE A 417 21.94 12.84 -4.81
N MET A 418 20.69 12.88 -4.34
CA MET A 418 19.83 14.06 -4.37
C MET A 418 20.39 15.18 -3.49
N LEU A 419 20.73 14.88 -2.23
CA LEU A 419 21.20 15.87 -1.26
C LEU A 419 22.56 16.48 -1.63
N GLU A 420 23.41 15.75 -2.37
CA GLU A 420 24.65 16.27 -2.92
C GLU A 420 24.44 17.37 -3.99
N ARG A 421 23.25 17.46 -4.58
CA ARG A 421 22.96 18.26 -5.79
C ARG A 421 21.88 19.34 -5.59
N VAL A 422 20.93 19.10 -4.69
CA VAL A 422 19.76 19.96 -4.50
C VAL A 422 20.13 21.40 -4.10
N ASP A 423 19.47 22.41 -4.64
CA ASP A 423 19.52 23.79 -4.14
C ASP A 423 18.25 24.11 -3.38
N TRP A 424 18.29 24.19 -2.05
CA TRP A 424 17.09 24.52 -1.27
C TRP A 424 16.52 25.92 -1.55
N ARG A 425 17.23 26.76 -2.31
CA ARG A 425 16.76 28.08 -2.76
C ARG A 425 15.92 28.04 -4.05
N ARG A 426 15.91 26.90 -4.76
CA ARG A 426 15.34 26.74 -6.11
C ARG A 426 14.54 25.46 -6.29
N ASP A 427 15.00 24.36 -5.70
CA ASP A 427 14.60 22.98 -6.07
C ASP A 427 13.41 22.44 -5.26
N LEU A 428 12.70 23.31 -4.52
CA LEU A 428 11.53 22.99 -3.70
C LEU A 428 10.25 23.53 -4.34
N HIS A 429 9.31 22.64 -4.66
CA HIS A 429 8.07 23.03 -5.32
C HIS A 429 6.86 22.48 -4.58
N PHE A 430 6.15 23.37 -3.89
CA PHE A 430 5.01 23.02 -3.05
C PHE A 430 3.67 23.10 -3.80
N GLN A 431 2.80 22.15 -3.51
CA GLN A 431 1.35 22.24 -3.74
C GLN A 431 0.68 22.26 -2.37
N THR A 432 0.23 23.44 -1.93
CA THR A 432 -0.12 23.67 -0.52
C THR A 432 -1.58 23.35 -0.16
N ARG A 433 -2.45 23.17 -1.16
CA ARG A 433 -3.86 22.80 -0.97
C ARG A 433 -4.27 21.83 -2.07
N THR A 434 -4.13 20.54 -1.81
CA THR A 434 -4.37 19.48 -2.79
C THR A 434 -4.96 18.25 -2.13
N THR A 435 -5.31 17.26 -2.95
CA THR A 435 -5.84 15.98 -2.48
C THR A 435 -4.73 15.06 -2.01
N ILE A 436 -4.97 14.40 -0.88
CA ILE A 436 -4.09 13.39 -0.29
C ILE A 436 -4.91 12.12 -0.03
N ASP A 437 -4.24 11.02 0.30
CA ASP A 437 -4.86 9.80 0.79
C ASP A 437 -5.82 10.07 1.97
N THR A 438 -6.94 9.36 2.00
CA THR A 438 -7.92 9.32 3.10
C THR A 438 -7.28 8.90 4.42
N LEU A 439 -6.18 8.15 4.33
CA LEU A 439 -5.47 7.57 5.47
C LEU A 439 -4.40 8.50 6.04
N ASP A 440 -4.11 9.63 5.40
CA ASP A 440 -3.14 10.59 5.91
C ASP A 440 -3.76 11.54 6.94
N TYR A 441 -3.36 11.37 8.20
CA TYR A 441 -3.76 12.21 9.33
C TYR A 441 -2.74 13.30 9.68
N SER A 442 -1.74 13.57 8.84
CA SER A 442 -0.79 14.69 9.03
C SER A 442 -1.35 16.03 8.55
N GLY A 443 -2.42 16.03 7.75
CA GLY A 443 -3.13 17.22 7.29
C GLY A 443 -4.26 17.66 8.22
N GLU A 444 -4.93 18.75 7.85
CA GLU A 444 -6.04 19.35 8.62
C GLU A 444 -7.42 18.75 8.33
N GLY A 445 -7.54 17.84 7.36
CA GLY A 445 -8.84 17.33 6.95
C GLY A 445 -8.78 16.07 6.09
N LEU A 446 -9.95 15.43 5.94
CA LEU A 446 -10.10 14.20 5.16
C LEU A 446 -9.80 14.45 3.68
N ASN A 447 -8.91 13.66 3.09
CA ASN A 447 -8.47 13.76 1.70
C ASN A 447 -7.83 15.13 1.34
N MET A 448 -7.39 15.92 2.32
CA MET A 448 -6.85 17.27 2.12
C MET A 448 -5.47 17.40 2.75
N GLY A 449 -4.52 17.94 2.01
CA GLY A 449 -3.19 18.25 2.54
C GLY A 449 -2.31 18.94 1.51
N SER A 450 -1.02 18.66 1.56
CA SER A 450 -0.03 19.28 0.69
C SER A 450 1.00 18.30 0.16
N LYS A 451 1.69 18.72 -0.90
CA LYS A 451 2.76 17.97 -1.56
C LYS A 451 3.98 18.84 -1.76
N VAL A 452 5.16 18.22 -1.81
CA VAL A 452 6.41 18.86 -2.22
C VAL A 452 7.13 17.99 -3.24
N VAL A 453 7.53 18.62 -4.33
CA VAL A 453 8.48 18.05 -5.29
C VAL A 453 9.86 18.60 -4.97
N ILE A 454 10.82 17.69 -4.82
CA ILE A 454 12.23 17.98 -4.62
C ILE A 454 12.96 17.46 -5.87
N ALA A 455 13.35 18.38 -6.75
CA ALA A 455 13.91 18.03 -8.05
C ALA A 455 15.39 18.39 -8.11
N ALA A 456 16.26 17.46 -8.50
CA ALA A 456 17.69 17.72 -8.61
C ALA A 456 18.21 17.36 -10.01
N ALA A 457 18.92 18.30 -10.62
CA ALA A 457 19.64 18.12 -11.88
C ALA A 457 20.95 18.90 -11.83
N GLY A 458 21.97 18.37 -12.49
CA GLY A 458 23.30 18.96 -12.61
C GLY A 458 24.39 18.29 -11.79
N ALA A 459 25.57 18.92 -11.79
CA ALA A 459 26.76 18.41 -11.15
C ALA A 459 26.63 18.37 -9.62
N LYS A 460 27.39 17.47 -8.99
CA LYS A 460 27.56 17.40 -7.54
C LYS A 460 28.05 18.75 -6.99
N ARG A 461 27.39 19.25 -5.96
CA ARG A 461 27.64 20.60 -5.38
C ARG A 461 28.33 20.58 -4.03
N ARG A 462 28.26 19.45 -3.32
CA ARG A 462 28.81 19.32 -1.96
C ARG A 462 29.11 17.87 -1.62
N GLU A 463 29.96 17.67 -0.62
CA GLU A 463 30.13 16.40 0.08
C GLU A 463 29.17 16.34 1.27
N LEU A 464 28.53 15.20 1.47
CA LEU A 464 27.63 15.00 2.61
C LEU A 464 28.40 14.64 3.87
N GLN A 465 27.94 15.20 4.98
CA GLN A 465 28.56 15.01 6.28
C GLN A 465 28.29 13.60 6.83
N ARG A 466 29.34 12.91 7.26
CA ARG A 466 29.28 11.51 7.75
C ARG A 466 29.45 11.35 9.26
N GLU A 467 29.81 12.44 9.93
CA GLU A 467 30.02 12.50 11.38
C GLU A 467 29.43 13.81 11.90
N LEU A 468 28.87 13.80 13.10
CA LEU A 468 28.36 15.02 13.72
C LEU A 468 29.52 15.93 14.15
N PRO A 469 29.34 17.27 14.15
CA PRO A 469 30.35 18.16 14.69
C PRO A 469 30.58 17.88 16.19
N THR A 470 31.83 17.96 16.64
CA THR A 470 32.21 17.74 18.05
C THR A 470 31.53 18.74 19.00
N GLU A 471 31.29 19.95 18.53
CA GLU A 471 30.60 21.01 19.26
C GLU A 471 29.36 21.46 18.48
N LEU A 472 28.27 20.70 18.62
CA LEU A 472 26.95 21.08 18.10
C LEU A 472 26.10 21.67 19.22
N THR A 473 25.77 22.96 19.10
CA THR A 473 24.86 23.65 20.02
C THR A 473 23.45 23.64 19.46
N LEU A 474 22.50 23.08 20.21
CA LEU A 474 21.08 23.05 19.88
C LEU A 474 20.32 24.08 20.72
N ALA A 475 19.13 24.50 20.26
CA ALA A 475 18.23 25.33 21.05
C ALA A 475 17.70 24.56 22.29
N ASP A 476 17.31 25.30 23.33
CA ASP A 476 16.71 24.71 24.54
C ASP A 476 15.51 23.83 24.18
N GLY A 477 15.45 22.63 24.79
CA GLY A 477 14.42 21.62 24.52
C GLY A 477 14.77 20.64 23.39
N PHE A 478 15.80 20.92 22.60
CA PHE A 478 16.30 20.02 21.55
C PHE A 478 17.55 19.29 22.02
N SER A 479 17.62 17.98 21.78
CA SER A 479 18.67 17.12 22.34
C SER A 479 18.97 15.90 21.47
N GLU A 480 19.97 15.11 21.88
CA GLU A 480 20.30 13.80 21.29
C GLU A 480 20.44 13.83 19.74
N PRO A 481 21.30 14.70 19.18
CA PRO A 481 21.52 14.71 17.73
C PRO A 481 22.16 13.39 17.29
N ARG A 482 21.62 12.76 16.25
CA ARG A 482 22.12 11.51 15.68
C ARG A 482 22.13 11.60 14.17
N LEU A 483 23.19 11.09 13.54
CA LEU A 483 23.24 11.00 12.08
C LEU A 483 22.52 9.73 11.63
N CYS A 484 21.47 9.87 10.83
CA CYS A 484 20.72 8.73 10.31
C CYS A 484 21.31 8.22 8.98
N LEU A 485 21.74 9.15 8.12
CA LEU A 485 22.45 8.91 6.86
C LEU A 485 23.43 10.05 6.61
N PRO A 486 24.43 9.90 5.72
CA PRO A 486 25.26 11.02 5.31
C PRO A 486 24.40 12.24 4.92
N GLY A 487 24.62 13.37 5.59
CA GLY A 487 23.88 14.62 5.37
C GLY A 487 22.46 14.70 5.96
N ILE A 488 21.99 13.65 6.67
CA ILE A 488 20.68 13.61 7.33
C ILE A 488 20.85 13.36 8.84
N MET A 489 20.45 14.34 9.65
CA MET A 489 20.51 14.27 11.11
C MET A 489 19.11 14.22 11.71
N ALA A 490 18.86 13.35 12.69
CA ALA A 490 17.70 13.43 13.55
C ALA A 490 18.05 14.13 14.87
N VAL A 491 17.11 14.93 15.38
CA VAL A 491 17.21 15.62 16.67
C VAL A 491 15.92 15.39 17.44
N GLN A 492 16.06 15.04 18.71
CA GLN A 492 14.91 14.92 19.58
C GLN A 492 14.40 16.31 19.96
N GLY A 493 13.14 16.61 19.61
CA GLY A 493 12.48 17.86 19.95
C GLY A 493 11.56 17.73 21.18
N PRO A 494 11.09 18.86 21.74
CA PRO A 494 10.05 18.85 22.77
C PRO A 494 8.74 18.27 22.20
N ALA A 495 7.95 17.61 23.05
CA ALA A 495 6.68 17.01 22.65
C ALA A 495 5.71 18.08 22.11
N CYS A 496 5.11 17.83 20.94
CA CYS A 496 4.12 18.72 20.35
C CYS A 496 2.76 18.54 21.04
N SER A 497 2.51 19.32 22.10
CA SER A 497 1.26 19.25 22.87
C SER A 497 0.11 20.04 22.25
N GLU A 498 0.42 21.07 21.45
CA GLU A 498 -0.54 21.84 20.68
C GLU A 498 -0.08 21.87 19.22
N TYR A 499 -0.98 21.57 18.28
CA TYR A 499 -0.71 21.80 16.87
C TYR A 499 -1.45 23.04 16.39
N ARG A 500 -0.69 24.00 15.87
CA ARG A 500 -1.23 25.20 15.22
C ARG A 500 -0.73 25.18 13.78
N PRO A 501 -1.62 25.02 12.79
CA PRO A 501 -1.22 25.15 11.40
C PRO A 501 -0.53 26.49 11.14
N GLY A 502 0.67 26.44 10.57
CA GLY A 502 1.54 27.62 10.39
C GLY A 502 2.91 27.39 11.01
N GLU A 503 3.52 28.46 11.54
CA GLU A 503 4.87 28.41 12.09
C GLU A 503 4.87 28.00 13.57
N ASP A 504 5.54 26.91 13.90
CA ASP A 504 5.86 26.52 15.28
C ASP A 504 7.04 27.39 15.80
N PRO A 505 6.83 28.23 16.84
CA PRO A 505 7.88 29.07 17.41
C PRO A 505 9.10 28.30 17.91
N GLU A 506 8.93 27.06 18.37
CA GLU A 506 10.04 26.22 18.83
C GLU A 506 10.94 25.81 17.66
N LEU A 507 10.34 25.47 16.52
CA LEU A 507 11.04 25.13 15.28
C LEU A 507 11.72 26.35 14.66
N LEU A 508 11.09 27.53 14.73
CA LEU A 508 11.74 28.79 14.31
C LEU A 508 12.99 29.08 15.17
N ARG A 509 12.88 29.00 16.50
CA ARG A 509 14.05 29.17 17.40
C ARG A 509 15.12 28.12 17.12
N PHE A 510 14.72 26.88 16.83
CA PHE A 510 15.63 25.82 16.44
C PHE A 510 16.37 26.18 15.15
N CYS A 511 15.68 26.65 14.11
CA CYS A 511 16.30 27.12 12.87
C CYS A 511 17.32 28.24 13.12
N GLU A 512 16.99 29.22 13.96
CA GLU A 512 17.89 30.34 14.31
C GLU A 512 19.16 29.88 15.04
N SER A 513 19.09 28.78 15.79
CA SER A 513 20.26 28.25 16.52
C SER A 513 21.38 27.77 15.61
N PHE A 514 21.06 27.39 14.36
CA PHE A 514 22.07 26.92 13.38
C PHE A 514 23.10 27.99 13.03
N GLY A 515 22.76 29.29 13.10
CA GLY A 515 23.72 30.37 12.85
C GLY A 515 24.88 30.42 13.86
N ARG A 516 24.77 29.70 14.99
CA ARG A 516 25.80 29.61 16.03
C ARG A 516 26.80 28.48 15.80
N ASN A 517 26.51 27.57 14.86
CA ASN A 517 27.29 26.36 14.62
C ASN A 517 28.19 26.53 13.39
N GLN A 518 29.40 25.97 13.47
CA GLN A 518 30.32 25.89 12.33
C GLN A 518 30.36 24.45 11.79
N GLY A 519 30.84 24.26 10.55
CA GLY A 519 31.06 22.93 10.00
C GLY A 519 29.80 22.17 9.56
N LEU A 520 28.67 22.85 9.37
CA LEU A 520 27.39 22.24 8.92
C LEU A 520 27.21 22.18 7.40
N ALA A 521 28.26 22.45 6.62
CA ALA A 521 28.15 22.60 5.16
C ALA A 521 27.67 21.32 4.45
N GLY A 522 28.00 20.14 4.99
CA GLY A 522 27.57 18.85 4.45
C GLY A 522 26.25 18.32 5.03
N LEU A 523 25.65 19.01 6.00
CA LEU A 523 24.34 18.69 6.54
C LEU A 523 23.28 19.35 5.68
N GLN A 524 22.31 18.57 5.17
CA GLN A 524 21.34 19.06 4.20
C GLN A 524 19.90 18.88 4.65
N LEU A 525 19.64 17.86 5.48
CA LEU A 525 18.32 17.59 6.02
C LEU A 525 18.42 17.33 7.52
N VAL A 526 17.52 17.96 8.29
CA VAL A 526 17.39 17.76 9.73
C VAL A 526 15.97 17.32 10.04
N LEU A 527 15.83 16.22 10.76
CA LEU A 527 14.56 15.63 11.16
C LEU A 527 14.35 15.95 12.64
N VAL A 528 13.30 16.68 12.97
CA VAL A 528 12.89 16.89 14.37
C VAL A 528 11.88 15.80 14.71
N VAL A 529 12.19 14.99 15.72
CA VAL A 529 11.45 13.76 16.04
C VAL A 529 11.23 13.60 17.55
N ASP A 530 10.33 12.71 17.94
CA ASP A 530 10.08 12.41 19.36
C ASP A 530 11.20 11.56 20.00
N ASP A 531 11.85 10.70 19.21
CA ASP A 531 12.92 9.79 19.65
C ASP A 531 13.96 9.63 18.52
N SER A 532 15.10 10.29 18.65
CA SER A 532 16.16 10.27 17.64
C SER A 532 16.89 8.92 17.59
N ASP A 533 16.95 8.19 18.70
CA ASP A 533 17.58 6.86 18.74
C ASP A 533 16.76 5.87 17.93
N PHE A 534 15.45 5.78 18.19
CA PHE A 534 14.55 4.94 17.41
C PHE A 534 14.62 5.24 15.92
N VAL A 535 14.57 6.52 15.56
CA VAL A 535 14.55 6.98 14.16
C VAL A 535 15.84 6.58 13.43
N CYS A 536 17.02 6.72 14.04
CA CYS A 536 18.28 6.38 13.38
C CYS A 536 18.69 4.91 13.49
N ARG A 537 17.96 4.04 14.21
CA ARG A 537 18.27 2.59 14.30
C ARG A 537 18.22 1.88 12.93
N THR A 538 17.27 2.25 12.07
CA THR A 538 17.12 1.66 10.74
C THR A 538 16.64 2.70 9.74
N LEU A 539 16.98 2.50 8.46
CA LEU A 539 16.46 3.34 7.37
C LEU A 539 14.92 3.34 7.35
N ASN A 540 14.28 2.20 7.61
CA ASN A 540 12.83 2.10 7.64
C ASN A 540 12.20 2.92 8.76
N ASN A 541 12.84 3.04 9.93
CA ASN A 541 12.37 3.91 11.01
C ASN A 541 12.42 5.37 10.59
N MET A 542 13.54 5.80 9.99
CA MET A 542 13.70 7.15 9.48
C MET A 542 12.62 7.48 8.43
N LEU A 543 12.49 6.65 7.38
CA LEU A 543 11.51 6.86 6.32
C LEU A 543 10.07 6.90 6.85
N TRP A 544 9.72 5.94 7.71
CA TRP A 544 8.39 5.85 8.29
C TRP A 544 8.04 7.10 9.11
N VAL A 545 8.87 7.45 10.09
CA VAL A 545 8.59 8.61 10.97
C VAL A 545 8.54 9.89 10.15
N THR A 546 9.54 10.14 9.30
CA THR A 546 9.65 11.38 8.53
C THR A 546 8.46 11.59 7.62
N PHE A 547 8.09 10.61 6.80
CA PHE A 547 7.14 10.83 5.71
C PHE A 547 5.69 10.52 6.09
N THR A 548 5.43 9.83 7.20
CA THR A 548 4.05 9.60 7.69
C THR A 548 3.58 10.66 8.68
N ARG A 549 4.49 11.33 9.42
CA ARG A 549 4.13 12.31 10.47
C ARG A 549 4.28 13.77 10.06
N SER A 550 4.53 14.05 8.78
CA SER A 550 4.74 15.41 8.29
C SER A 550 3.90 15.71 7.06
N ASN A 551 3.22 16.86 7.09
CA ASN A 551 2.53 17.47 5.96
C ASN A 551 3.43 18.57 5.37
N PRO A 552 3.86 18.47 4.10
CA PRO A 552 4.93 19.30 3.55
C PRO A 552 4.79 20.82 3.78
N ALA A 553 3.60 21.38 3.58
CA ALA A 553 3.37 22.83 3.66
C ALA A 553 3.40 23.39 5.09
N THR A 554 3.21 22.57 6.11
CA THR A 554 3.12 23.01 7.52
C THR A 554 4.28 22.52 8.37
N ASP A 555 4.91 21.41 7.98
CA ASP A 555 5.96 20.76 8.76
C ASP A 555 7.37 20.91 8.16
N ILE A 556 7.53 21.61 7.03
CA ILE A 556 8.84 21.92 6.45
C ILE A 556 9.27 23.34 6.82
N TYR A 557 10.44 23.42 7.45
CA TYR A 557 11.14 24.64 7.83
C TYR A 557 12.51 24.67 7.16
N GLY A 558 13.24 25.78 7.30
CA GLY A 558 14.57 25.89 6.73
C GLY A 558 15.42 26.93 7.42
N VAL A 559 16.70 26.63 7.58
CA VAL A 559 17.66 27.59 8.12
C VAL A 559 17.83 28.74 7.12
N GLY A 560 17.52 29.96 7.56
CA GLY A 560 17.51 31.13 6.68
C GLY A 560 16.41 31.05 5.61
N ALA A 561 15.23 30.54 5.96
CA ALA A 561 14.08 30.48 5.06
C ALA A 561 13.68 31.87 4.53
N PHE A 562 13.22 31.90 3.28
CA PHE A 562 12.74 33.12 2.62
C PHE A 562 11.65 32.78 1.60
N THR A 563 10.87 33.79 1.24
CA THR A 563 9.96 33.73 0.08
C THR A 563 10.31 34.84 -0.91
N ARG A 564 10.64 34.48 -2.15
CA ARG A 564 10.91 35.42 -3.24
C ARG A 564 10.06 35.06 -4.45
N CYS A 565 9.29 36.00 -4.97
CA CYS A 565 8.42 35.78 -6.14
C CYS A 565 7.48 34.55 -5.98
N LYS A 566 6.94 34.35 -4.76
CA LYS A 566 6.12 33.17 -4.38
C LYS A 566 6.85 31.83 -4.38
N HIS A 567 8.17 31.82 -4.56
CA HIS A 567 9.01 30.65 -4.35
C HIS A 567 9.53 30.66 -2.92
N TRP A 568 9.26 29.58 -2.18
CA TRP A 568 9.81 29.37 -0.85
C TRP A 568 11.11 28.57 -0.95
N GLY A 569 12.12 28.96 -0.18
CA GLY A 569 13.38 28.23 -0.09
C GLY A 569 14.14 28.59 1.17
N CYS A 570 15.31 27.98 1.37
CA CYS A 570 16.20 28.28 2.48
C CYS A 570 17.68 28.23 2.07
N THR A 571 18.56 28.80 2.90
CA THR A 571 20.00 28.93 2.61
C THR A 571 20.86 27.89 3.31
N GLY A 572 20.36 27.28 4.39
CA GLY A 572 21.00 26.19 5.11
C GLY A 572 20.23 24.87 4.99
N PRO A 573 20.41 23.94 5.95
CA PRO A 573 19.68 22.68 5.97
C PRO A 573 18.16 22.88 5.96
N LEU A 574 17.47 22.01 5.23
CA LEU A 574 16.03 21.85 5.31
C LEU A 574 15.68 21.13 6.62
N ILE A 575 14.60 21.53 7.28
CA ILE A 575 14.14 20.91 8.52
C ILE A 575 12.75 20.33 8.30
N ILE A 576 12.52 19.08 8.68
CA ILE A 576 11.20 18.44 8.67
C ILE A 576 10.79 18.14 10.11
N ASP A 577 9.69 18.73 10.55
CA ASP A 577 9.05 18.37 11.82
C ASP A 577 8.26 17.06 11.65
N ALA A 578 8.83 15.97 12.15
CA ALA A 578 8.23 14.65 12.15
C ALA A 578 7.88 14.18 13.58
N ARG A 579 7.78 15.10 14.54
CA ARG A 579 7.20 14.81 15.86
C ARG A 579 5.75 14.37 15.72
N SER A 580 5.25 13.60 16.68
CA SER A 580 3.84 13.25 16.76
C SER A 580 3.01 14.48 17.14
N LYS A 581 1.95 14.77 16.39
CA LYS A 581 1.02 15.86 16.70
C LYS A 581 -0.27 15.33 17.35
N PRO A 582 -0.99 16.13 18.16
CA PRO A 582 -2.17 15.66 18.90
C PRO A 582 -3.33 15.15 18.03
N HIS A 583 -3.41 15.59 16.77
CA HIS A 583 -4.46 15.18 15.83
C HIS A 583 -4.09 13.93 15.02
N HIS A 584 -2.84 13.45 15.11
CA HIS A 584 -2.42 12.25 14.41
C HIS A 584 -3.16 11.03 14.95
N ALA A 585 -3.41 10.08 14.05
CA ALA A 585 -3.87 8.76 14.43
C ALA A 585 -2.89 8.07 15.41
N PRO A 586 -3.39 7.34 16.41
CA PRO A 586 -2.53 6.57 17.31
C PRO A 586 -1.80 5.46 16.54
N PRO A 587 -0.56 5.12 16.93
CA PRO A 587 0.18 4.03 16.32
C PRO A 587 -0.42 2.66 16.67
N LEU A 588 -0.08 1.64 15.89
CA LEU A 588 -0.48 0.27 16.16
C LEU A 588 0.42 -0.34 17.24
N ILE A 589 -0.20 -0.66 18.38
CA ILE A 589 0.47 -1.26 19.55
C ILE A 589 -0.19 -2.62 19.79
N GLY A 590 0.62 -3.68 19.87
CA GLY A 590 0.16 -5.03 20.16
C GLY A 590 -0.27 -5.22 21.62
N ASP A 591 -1.07 -6.24 21.88
CA ASP A 591 -1.46 -6.63 23.24
C ASP A 591 -0.35 -7.50 23.87
N PRO A 592 0.30 -7.06 24.97
CA PRO A 592 1.41 -7.79 25.57
C PRO A 592 1.09 -9.22 26.02
N GLU A 593 -0.16 -9.50 26.41
CA GLU A 593 -0.56 -10.83 26.86
C GLU A 593 -0.81 -11.77 25.67
N VAL A 594 -1.28 -11.24 24.54
CA VAL A 594 -1.36 -12.00 23.28
C VAL A 594 0.05 -12.31 22.78
N GLU A 595 0.95 -11.33 22.78
CA GLU A 595 2.34 -11.50 22.35
C GLU A 595 3.04 -12.62 23.14
N LYS A 596 2.86 -12.67 24.48
CA LYS A 596 3.38 -13.76 25.33
C LYS A 596 2.79 -15.13 25.00
N ARG A 597 1.52 -15.21 24.62
CA ARG A 597 0.92 -16.49 24.19
C ARG A 597 1.54 -16.97 22.89
N VAL A 598 1.79 -16.06 21.96
CA VAL A 598 2.50 -16.40 20.71
C VAL A 598 3.95 -16.80 20.97
N ASP A 599 4.64 -16.16 21.93
CA ASP A 599 5.97 -16.60 22.38
C ASP A 599 5.95 -18.06 22.85
N ALA A 600 4.88 -18.49 23.54
CA ALA A 600 4.74 -19.88 24.00
C ALA A 600 4.65 -20.87 22.82
N LEU A 601 4.00 -20.50 21.71
CA LEU A 601 3.92 -21.31 20.49
C LEU A 601 5.27 -21.46 19.78
N ALA A 602 6.19 -20.52 20.01
CA ALA A 602 7.55 -20.51 19.47
C ALA A 602 8.55 -21.32 20.32
N THR A 603 8.17 -21.78 21.51
CA THR A 603 9.04 -22.58 22.38
C THR A 603 9.36 -23.96 21.82
N LYS A 604 10.40 -24.63 22.32
CA LYS A 604 10.77 -25.98 21.88
C LYS A 604 9.59 -26.95 22.02
N ASN A 605 9.24 -27.61 20.91
CA ASN A 605 8.04 -28.46 20.70
C ASN A 605 6.73 -27.73 20.39
N GLY A 606 6.74 -26.39 20.34
CA GLY A 606 5.61 -25.60 19.88
C GLY A 606 5.46 -25.63 18.35
N PRO A 607 4.26 -25.34 17.81
CA PRO A 607 3.98 -25.41 16.38
C PRO A 607 4.74 -24.37 15.53
N LEU A 608 5.27 -23.33 16.17
CA LEU A 608 6.02 -22.25 15.51
C LEU A 608 7.53 -22.31 15.82
N TYR A 609 8.00 -23.35 16.51
CA TYR A 609 9.40 -23.51 16.87
C TYR A 609 10.31 -23.54 15.63
N GLY A 610 11.31 -22.67 15.62
CA GLY A 610 12.27 -22.57 14.50
C GLY A 610 11.74 -21.80 13.29
N ILE A 611 10.54 -21.23 13.39
CA ILE A 611 10.00 -20.27 12.42
C ILE A 611 10.10 -18.86 12.99
N ILE A 612 9.62 -18.65 14.22
CA ILE A 612 9.70 -17.37 14.96
C ILE A 612 10.35 -17.55 16.32
#